data_AF-A0A5J5KW47-F1
#
_entry.id   AF-A0A5J5KW47-F1
#
_cell.length_a   1.000
_cell.length_b   1.000
_cell.length_c   1.000
_cell.angle_alpha   90.00
_cell.angle_beta   90.00
_cell.angle_gamma   90.00
#
_symmetry.space_group_name_H-M   'P 1'
#
loop_
_entity.id
_entity.type
_entity.pdbx_description
1 polymer ?
#
loop_
_entity_poly.entity_id
_entity_poly.type
_entity_poly.pdbx_seq_one_letter_code
_entity_poly.pdbx_strand_id
1 'polypeptide(L)'
;MGSLRLLGWVALFAALVTLWLLPLPQGSKLTILVVAAFAGVFTLLESTNRGKALAAAMIALLVFYLGLTLQRAWLLMTSELWISKFLGSALIVLPVVGAWALLRELSFGIRIERLGRRLVEEGEMPEDDLPRHPSGRIVRETADERFPRWKADVERAPGDWRTWYRLSLAYSASGDTRRARRAMRQAVRISRRPDGSGPEPGSAAS
;
A
#
# COMPACT_ATOMS: atom_id res chain seq x y z
N MET A 1 11.73 -35.27 8.29
CA MET A 1 10.54 -34.39 8.12
C MET A 1 10.50 -33.61 6.80
N GLY A 2 11.62 -33.41 6.08
CA GLY A 2 11.61 -32.72 4.77
C GLY A 2 11.07 -33.54 3.58
N SER A 3 11.17 -34.87 3.62
CA SER A 3 10.76 -35.74 2.49
C SER A 3 9.25 -35.82 2.27
N LEU A 4 8.44 -35.74 3.33
CA LEU A 4 6.97 -35.73 3.21
C LEU A 4 6.44 -34.45 2.57
N ARG A 5 7.06 -33.30 2.86
CA ARG A 5 6.72 -32.03 2.20
C ARG A 5 7.07 -32.09 0.72
N LEU A 6 8.23 -32.63 0.38
CA LEU A 6 8.65 -32.81 -1.02
C LEU A 6 7.70 -33.75 -1.79
N LEU A 7 7.28 -34.85 -1.16
CA LEU A 7 6.30 -35.78 -1.74
C LEU A 7 4.92 -35.13 -1.96
N GLY A 8 4.46 -34.29 -1.03
CA GLY A 8 3.22 -33.51 -1.19
C GLY A 8 3.29 -32.54 -2.37
N TRP A 9 4.43 -31.87 -2.55
CA TRP A 9 4.69 -30.96 -3.67
C TRP A 9 4.75 -31.66 -5.02
N VAL A 10 5.40 -32.83 -5.07
CA VAL A 10 5.48 -33.65 -6.29
C VAL A 10 4.12 -34.21 -6.66
N ALA A 11 3.32 -34.67 -5.70
CA ALA A 11 1.97 -35.17 -5.95
C ALA A 11 1.02 -34.06 -6.43
N LEU A 12 1.13 -32.86 -5.87
CA LEU A 12 0.31 -31.70 -6.24
C LEU A 12 0.71 -31.13 -7.61
N PHE A 13 2.02 -31.10 -7.91
CA PHE A 13 2.52 -30.76 -9.23
C PHE A 13 2.11 -31.80 -10.28
N ALA A 14 2.21 -33.10 -9.96
CA ALA A 14 1.77 -34.17 -10.85
C ALA A 14 0.26 -34.12 -11.12
N ALA A 15 -0.56 -33.80 -10.12
CA ALA A 15 -2.01 -33.58 -10.31
C ALA A 15 -2.28 -32.34 -11.18
N LEU A 16 -1.53 -31.24 -11.00
CA LEU A 16 -1.61 -30.03 -11.82
C LEU A 16 -1.21 -30.27 -13.28
N VAL A 17 -0.13 -31.01 -13.50
CA VAL A 17 0.35 -31.41 -14.83
C VAL A 17 -0.64 -32.37 -15.50
N THR A 18 -1.20 -33.31 -14.74
CA THR A 18 -2.24 -34.23 -15.22
C THR A 18 -3.51 -33.47 -15.63
N LEU A 19 -3.90 -32.47 -14.85
CA LEU A 19 -5.05 -31.60 -15.15
C LEU A 19 -4.78 -30.67 -16.36
N TRP A 20 -3.51 -30.33 -16.62
CA TRP A 20 -3.07 -29.53 -17.77
C TRP A 20 -3.01 -30.32 -19.10
N LEU A 21 -2.83 -31.64 -19.02
CA LEU A 21 -2.79 -32.55 -20.17
C LEU A 21 -4.17 -32.93 -20.73
N LEU A 22 -5.26 -32.65 -20.01
CA LEU A 22 -6.62 -32.85 -20.52
C LEU A 22 -7.03 -31.70 -21.47
N PRO A 23 -7.74 -31.99 -22.58
CA PRO A 23 -8.20 -30.99 -23.54
C PRO A 23 -9.41 -30.23 -22.98
N LEU A 24 -9.18 -29.45 -21.91
CA LEU A 24 -10.26 -28.81 -21.17
C LEU A 24 -10.68 -27.47 -21.80
N PRO A 25 -11.99 -27.16 -21.77
CA PRO A 25 -12.55 -25.88 -22.22
C PRO A 25 -11.95 -24.69 -21.45
N GLN A 26 -11.99 -23.49 -22.03
CA GLN A 26 -11.32 -22.28 -21.50
C GLN A 26 -11.62 -21.98 -20.03
N GLY A 27 -12.78 -22.38 -19.51
CA GLY A 27 -13.14 -22.27 -18.09
C GLY A 27 -12.20 -23.01 -17.13
N SER A 28 -11.57 -24.11 -17.56
CA SER A 28 -10.67 -24.91 -16.72
C SER A 28 -9.25 -24.34 -16.61
N LYS A 29 -8.81 -23.53 -17.59
CA LYS A 29 -7.50 -22.87 -17.51
C LYS A 29 -7.47 -21.81 -16.41
N LEU A 30 -8.60 -21.13 -16.19
CA LEU A 30 -8.72 -20.11 -15.15
C LEU A 30 -8.72 -20.74 -13.75
N THR A 31 -9.42 -21.85 -13.55
CA THR A 31 -9.40 -22.58 -12.28
C THR A 31 -8.01 -23.13 -11.95
N ILE A 32 -7.26 -23.59 -12.96
CA ILE A 32 -5.85 -24.01 -12.78
C ILE A 32 -4.98 -22.84 -12.30
N LEU A 33 -5.08 -21.66 -12.93
CA LEU A 33 -4.34 -20.46 -12.50
C LEU A 33 -4.69 -20.04 -11.08
N VAL A 34 -5.97 -20.13 -10.70
CA VAL A 34 -6.46 -19.81 -9.36
C VAL A 34 -5.97 -20.79 -8.31
N VAL A 35 -5.99 -22.09 -8.62
CA VAL A 35 -5.43 -23.14 -7.76
C VAL A 35 -3.91 -22.99 -7.63
N ALA A 36 -3.19 -22.67 -8.70
CA ALA A 36 -1.76 -22.42 -8.67
C ALA A 36 -1.41 -21.19 -7.81
N ALA A 37 -2.19 -20.11 -7.90
CA ALA A 37 -2.03 -18.94 -7.04
C ALA A 37 -2.29 -19.28 -5.57
N PHE A 38 -3.35 -20.05 -5.28
CA PHE A 38 -3.65 -20.52 -3.92
C PHE A 38 -2.52 -21.42 -3.35
N ALA A 39 -2.01 -22.35 -4.17
CA ALA A 39 -0.89 -23.22 -3.80
C ALA A 39 0.39 -22.40 -3.50
N GLY A 40 0.71 -21.41 -4.33
CA GLY A 40 1.86 -20.51 -4.10
C GLY A 40 1.77 -19.78 -2.76
N VAL A 41 0.59 -19.28 -2.39
CA VAL A 41 0.40 -18.62 -1.09
C VAL A 41 0.41 -19.61 0.08
N PHE A 42 -0.16 -20.81 -0.10
CA PHE A 42 -0.09 -21.90 0.89
C PHE A 42 1.35 -22.36 1.17
N THR A 43 2.21 -22.33 0.15
CA THR A 43 3.66 -22.56 0.32
C THR A 43 4.30 -21.53 1.24
N LEU A 44 3.95 -20.25 1.04
CA LEU A 44 4.46 -19.15 1.86
C LEU A 44 3.98 -19.28 3.31
N LEU A 45 2.72 -19.71 3.49
CA LEU A 45 2.09 -19.91 4.80
C LEU A 45 2.83 -20.91 5.69
N GLU A 46 3.37 -21.96 5.09
CA GLU A 46 4.01 -23.06 5.81
C GLU A 46 5.34 -22.64 6.49
N SER A 47 5.86 -21.44 6.19
CA SER A 47 7.18 -20.98 6.63
C SER A 47 7.20 -19.91 7.73
N THR A 48 6.06 -19.37 8.19
CA THR A 48 6.08 -18.05 8.86
C THR A 48 5.26 -17.91 10.17
N ASN A 49 5.72 -17.05 11.09
CA ASN A 49 5.03 -16.54 12.29
C ASN A 49 3.51 -16.34 12.11
N ARG A 50 2.71 -16.73 13.11
CA ARG A 50 1.23 -16.75 13.09
C ARG A 50 0.56 -15.54 12.42
N GLY A 51 1.02 -14.31 12.71
CA GLY A 51 0.44 -13.10 12.12
C GLY A 51 0.67 -12.95 10.61
N LYS A 52 1.89 -13.25 10.14
CA LYS A 52 2.21 -13.26 8.71
C LYS A 52 1.51 -14.42 7.99
N ALA A 53 1.32 -15.54 8.69
CA ALA A 53 0.53 -16.64 8.17
C ALA A 53 -0.95 -16.23 7.97
N LEU A 54 -1.61 -15.65 8.99
CA LEU A 54 -2.98 -15.15 8.80
C LEU A 54 -3.08 -14.14 7.65
N ALA A 55 -2.12 -13.22 7.53
CA ALA A 55 -2.09 -12.26 6.42
C ALA A 55 -1.97 -12.95 5.05
N ALA A 56 -1.06 -13.92 4.92
CA ALA A 56 -0.92 -14.70 3.69
C ALA A 56 -2.19 -15.49 3.37
N ALA A 57 -2.87 -16.09 4.36
CA ALA A 57 -4.11 -16.84 4.15
C ALA A 57 -5.22 -15.93 3.64
N MET A 58 -5.33 -14.71 4.20
CA MET A 58 -6.27 -13.71 3.72
C MET A 58 -5.97 -13.27 2.28
N ILE A 59 -4.71 -13.09 1.92
CA ILE A 59 -4.30 -12.78 0.55
C ILE A 59 -4.66 -13.95 -0.39
N ALA A 60 -4.39 -15.19 0.01
CA ALA A 60 -4.74 -16.38 -0.78
C ALA A 60 -6.24 -16.42 -1.08
N LEU A 61 -7.06 -16.24 -0.04
CA LEU A 61 -8.51 -16.27 -0.15
C LEU A 61 -9.03 -15.13 -1.03
N LEU A 62 -8.42 -13.94 -0.92
CA LEU A 62 -8.75 -12.80 -1.78
C LEU A 62 -8.42 -13.08 -3.26
N VAL A 63 -7.22 -13.60 -3.55
CA VAL A 63 -6.80 -13.95 -4.90
C VAL A 63 -7.70 -15.05 -5.48
N PHE A 64 -8.05 -16.06 -4.68
CA PHE A 64 -8.99 -17.10 -5.05
C PHE A 64 -10.37 -16.53 -5.40
N TYR A 65 -10.91 -15.66 -4.54
CA TYR A 65 -12.18 -14.98 -4.78
C TYR A 65 -12.15 -14.11 -6.06
N LEU A 66 -11.08 -13.34 -6.29
CA LEU A 66 -10.92 -12.55 -7.51
C LEU A 66 -10.86 -13.45 -8.75
N GLY A 67 -10.19 -14.58 -8.65
CA GLY A 67 -10.18 -15.61 -9.68
C GLY A 67 -11.56 -16.13 -10.05
N LEU A 68 -12.36 -16.53 -9.06
CA LEU A 68 -13.76 -16.95 -9.27
C LEU A 68 -14.61 -15.82 -9.86
N THR A 69 -14.36 -14.58 -9.44
CA THR A 69 -15.05 -13.40 -9.94
C THR A 69 -14.74 -13.15 -11.41
N LEU A 70 -13.47 -13.26 -11.82
CA LEU A 70 -13.04 -13.18 -13.22
C LEU A 70 -13.63 -14.31 -14.06
N GLN A 71 -13.73 -15.53 -13.51
CA GLN A 71 -14.39 -16.64 -14.21
C GLN A 71 -15.87 -16.34 -14.48
N ARG A 72 -16.59 -15.79 -13.50
CA ARG A 72 -18.00 -15.39 -13.67
C ARG A 72 -18.14 -14.25 -14.66
N ALA A 73 -17.25 -13.26 -14.61
CA ALA A 73 -17.22 -12.17 -15.58
C ALA A 73 -17.01 -12.70 -17.01
N TRP A 74 -16.10 -13.64 -17.18
CA TRP A 74 -15.84 -14.28 -18.47
C TRP A 74 -17.09 -14.98 -19.02
N LEU A 75 -17.77 -15.78 -18.20
CA LEU A 75 -19.02 -16.45 -18.60
C LEU A 75 -20.11 -15.46 -19.03
N LEU A 76 -20.24 -14.34 -18.30
CA LEU A 76 -21.15 -13.25 -18.65
C LEU A 76 -20.77 -12.58 -19.98
N MET A 77 -19.48 -12.42 -20.26
CA MET A 77 -18.98 -11.83 -21.51
C MET A 77 -19.17 -12.75 -22.72
N THR A 78 -19.15 -14.06 -22.53
CA THR A 78 -19.43 -15.05 -23.59
C THR A 78 -20.93 -15.21 -23.92
N SER A 79 -21.81 -14.57 -23.16
CA SER A 79 -23.26 -14.59 -23.42
C SER A 79 -23.62 -13.76 -24.66
N GLU A 80 -24.64 -14.21 -25.41
CA GLU A 80 -25.19 -13.47 -26.56
C GLU A 80 -25.88 -12.16 -26.15
N LEU A 81 -26.30 -12.04 -24.88
CA LEU A 81 -27.03 -10.87 -24.39
C LEU A 81 -26.07 -9.72 -24.07
N TRP A 82 -26.36 -8.54 -24.64
CA TRP A 82 -25.61 -7.30 -24.37
C TRP A 82 -25.60 -6.93 -22.88
N ILE A 83 -26.70 -7.14 -22.17
CA ILE A 83 -26.81 -6.84 -20.73
C ILE A 83 -25.78 -7.63 -19.91
N SER A 84 -25.53 -8.90 -20.28
CA SER A 84 -24.57 -9.79 -19.62
C SER A 84 -23.14 -9.30 -19.82
N LYS A 85 -22.81 -8.81 -21.04
CA LYS A 85 -21.48 -8.25 -21.33
C LYS A 85 -21.18 -7.01 -20.50
N PHE A 86 -22.16 -6.11 -20.33
CA PHE A 86 -22.00 -4.94 -19.46
C PHE A 86 -21.81 -5.35 -18.00
N LEU A 87 -22.60 -6.30 -17.50
CA LEU A 87 -22.48 -6.79 -16.13
C LEU A 87 -21.13 -7.46 -15.87
N GLY A 88 -20.66 -8.30 -16.81
CA GLY A 88 -19.34 -8.91 -16.73
C GLY A 88 -18.20 -7.88 -16.76
N SER A 89 -18.34 -6.85 -17.60
CA SER A 89 -17.37 -5.75 -17.65
C SER A 89 -17.31 -4.98 -16.33
N ALA A 90 -18.47 -4.63 -15.76
CA ALA A 90 -18.54 -3.95 -14.46
C ALA A 90 -17.89 -4.78 -13.35
N LEU A 91 -18.06 -6.12 -13.38
CA LEU A 91 -17.49 -7.05 -12.43
C LEU A 91 -15.94 -7.09 -12.46
N ILE A 92 -15.33 -6.77 -13.61
CA ILE A 92 -13.86 -6.64 -13.77
C ILE A 92 -13.39 -5.23 -13.41
N VAL A 93 -14.10 -4.19 -13.85
CA VAL A 93 -13.68 -2.80 -13.66
C VAL A 93 -13.60 -2.45 -12.17
N LEU A 94 -14.58 -2.85 -11.36
CA LEU A 94 -14.61 -2.56 -9.93
C LEU A 94 -13.35 -3.02 -9.17
N PRO A 95 -12.95 -4.31 -9.22
CA PRO A 95 -11.74 -4.77 -8.54
C PRO A 95 -10.46 -4.16 -9.13
N VAL A 96 -10.40 -3.88 -10.43
CA VAL A 96 -9.25 -3.19 -11.05
C VAL A 96 -9.10 -1.77 -10.49
N VAL A 97 -10.19 -1.01 -10.39
CA VAL A 97 -10.18 0.33 -9.78
C VAL A 97 -9.79 0.26 -8.30
N GLY A 98 -10.31 -0.72 -7.57
CA GLY A 98 -9.94 -0.95 -6.16
C GLY A 98 -8.45 -1.25 -5.99
N ALA A 99 -7.89 -2.15 -6.80
CA ALA A 99 -6.47 -2.47 -6.80
C ALA A 99 -5.61 -1.26 -7.18
N TRP A 100 -6.01 -0.49 -8.19
CA TRP A 100 -5.33 0.74 -8.58
C TRP A 100 -5.33 1.78 -7.46
N ALA A 101 -6.47 2.00 -6.79
CA ALA A 101 -6.57 2.92 -5.66
C ALA A 101 -5.67 2.49 -4.49
N LEU A 102 -5.64 1.19 -4.18
CA LEU A 102 -4.77 0.63 -3.15
C LEU A 102 -3.29 0.83 -3.48
N LEU A 103 -2.88 0.52 -4.71
CA LEU A 103 -1.51 0.72 -5.17
C LEU A 103 -1.10 2.19 -5.12
N ARG A 104 -2.01 3.10 -5.49
CA ARG A 104 -1.80 4.55 -5.41
C ARG A 104 -1.57 4.97 -3.96
N GLU A 105 -2.40 4.52 -3.02
CA GLU A 105 -2.30 4.85 -1.60
C GLU A 105 -1.01 4.27 -0.98
N LEU A 106 -0.69 3.01 -1.28
CA LEU A 106 0.52 2.35 -0.78
C LEU A 106 1.78 3.05 -1.31
N SER A 107 1.80 3.38 -2.60
CA SER A 107 2.91 4.13 -3.20
C SER A 107 3.09 5.51 -2.58
N PHE A 108 2.02 6.12 -2.08
CA PHE A 108 2.08 7.40 -1.36
C PHE A 108 2.66 7.20 0.04
N GLY A 109 2.20 6.18 0.78
CA GLY A 109 2.75 5.81 2.09
C GLY A 109 4.25 5.52 2.05
N ILE A 110 4.70 4.70 1.09
CA ILE A 110 6.13 4.37 0.91
C ILE A 110 6.96 5.65 0.64
N ARG A 111 6.41 6.62 -0.11
CA ARG A 111 7.12 7.88 -0.39
C ARG A 111 7.23 8.74 0.86
N ILE A 112 6.18 8.81 1.68
CA ILE A 112 6.22 9.52 2.96
C ILE A 112 7.27 8.90 3.87
N GLU A 113 7.28 7.58 3.99
CA GLU A 113 8.25 6.85 4.81
C GLU A 113 9.69 7.13 4.36
N ARG A 114 9.93 7.17 3.04
CA ARG A 114 11.23 7.57 2.48
C ARG A 114 11.60 9.01 2.81
N LEU A 115 10.65 9.95 2.75
CA LEU A 115 10.90 11.35 3.15
C LEU A 115 11.20 11.47 4.64
N GLY A 116 10.47 10.73 5.49
CA GLY A 116 10.74 10.67 6.92
C GLY A 116 12.15 10.14 7.21
N ARG A 117 12.58 9.06 6.53
CA ARG A 117 13.95 8.57 6.64
C ARG A 117 15.00 9.61 6.24
N ARG A 118 14.81 10.29 5.12
CA ARG A 118 15.72 11.37 4.68
C ARG A 118 15.80 12.50 5.70
N LEU A 119 14.65 12.91 6.26
CA LEU A 119 14.62 13.98 7.26
C LEU A 119 15.35 13.58 8.55
N VAL A 120 15.28 12.31 8.93
CA VAL A 120 16.04 11.74 10.06
C VAL A 120 17.53 11.69 9.74
N GLU A 121 17.92 11.25 8.53
CA GLU A 121 19.32 11.22 8.07
C GLU A 121 19.96 12.62 8.05
N GLU A 122 19.17 13.65 7.75
CA GLU A 122 19.60 15.06 7.74
C GLU A 122 19.63 15.69 9.14
N GLY A 123 19.17 14.99 10.18
CA GLY A 123 19.09 15.53 11.54
C GLY A 123 18.04 16.64 11.71
N GLU A 124 17.17 16.82 10.72
CA GLU A 124 16.16 17.89 10.68
C GLU A 124 14.80 17.47 11.26
N MET A 125 14.73 16.27 11.82
CA MET A 125 13.54 15.74 12.46
C MET A 125 13.19 16.58 13.71
N PRO A 126 11.92 17.02 13.87
CA PRO A 126 11.50 17.71 15.09
C PRO A 126 11.79 16.87 16.34
N GLU A 127 12.29 17.51 17.39
CA GLU A 127 12.47 16.86 18.69
C GLU A 127 11.13 16.31 19.22
N ASP A 128 11.16 15.08 19.71
CA ASP A 128 9.99 14.38 20.28
C ASP A 128 9.89 14.64 21.79
N ASP A 129 9.79 15.91 22.15
CA ASP A 129 9.74 16.42 23.53
C ASP A 129 8.32 16.83 23.97
N LEU A 130 7.31 16.52 23.15
CA LEU A 130 5.93 16.84 23.47
C LEU A 130 5.40 15.95 24.60
N PRO A 131 4.78 16.52 25.64
CA PRO A 131 4.20 15.75 26.73
C PRO A 131 3.08 14.84 26.20
N ARG A 132 3.00 13.64 26.76
CA ARG A 132 2.04 12.61 26.36
C ARG A 132 1.13 12.27 27.53
N HIS A 133 -0.14 12.00 27.24
CA HIS A 133 -1.05 11.37 28.18
C HIS A 133 -0.55 9.95 28.53
N PRO A 134 -1.02 9.35 29.64
CA PRO A 134 -0.72 7.95 29.98
C PRO A 134 -1.10 6.94 28.88
N SER A 135 -1.99 7.32 27.97
CA SER A 135 -2.36 6.54 26.78
C SER A 135 -1.33 6.60 25.64
N GLY A 136 -0.25 7.37 25.79
CA GLY A 136 0.77 7.62 24.76
C GLY A 136 0.38 8.70 23.74
N ARG A 137 -0.84 9.26 23.81
CA ARG A 137 -1.28 10.34 22.93
C ARG A 137 -0.63 11.66 23.32
N ILE A 138 -0.13 12.41 22.35
CA ILE A 138 0.39 13.77 22.55
C ILE A 138 -0.71 14.67 23.14
N VAL A 139 -0.36 15.47 24.13
CA VAL A 139 -1.23 16.51 24.69
C VAL A 139 -1.48 17.55 23.60
N ARG A 140 -2.73 17.70 23.19
CA ARG A 140 -3.09 18.52 22.02
C ARG A 140 -2.76 19.99 22.22
N GLU A 141 -2.98 20.53 23.42
CA GLU A 141 -2.74 21.95 23.73
C GLU A 141 -1.28 22.33 23.52
N THR A 142 -0.33 21.47 23.92
CA THR A 142 1.11 21.73 23.76
C THR A 142 1.58 21.56 22.31
N ALA A 143 0.91 20.72 21.52
CA ALA A 143 1.15 20.63 20.09
C ALA A 143 0.69 21.89 19.34
N ASP A 144 -0.42 22.51 19.80
CA ASP A 144 -0.97 23.73 19.20
C ASP A 144 -0.08 24.95 19.45
N GLU A 145 0.68 25.01 20.57
CA GLU A 145 1.63 26.09 20.87
C GLU A 145 2.77 26.21 19.85
N ARG A 146 3.23 25.08 19.29
CA ARG A 146 4.31 25.04 18.30
C ARG A 146 3.82 25.27 16.87
N PHE A 147 2.52 25.18 16.66
CA PHE A 147 1.91 25.27 15.34
C PHE A 147 2.23 26.57 14.57
N PRO A 148 2.20 27.77 15.20
CA PRO A 148 2.52 29.02 14.51
C PRO A 148 3.95 29.03 13.92
N ARG A 149 4.92 28.41 14.61
CA ARG A 149 6.30 28.31 14.14
C ARG A 149 6.38 27.51 12.84
N TRP A 150 5.79 26.31 12.82
CA TRP A 150 5.80 25.46 11.62
C TRP A 150 5.06 26.07 10.44
N LYS A 151 3.98 26.82 10.71
CA LYS A 151 3.27 27.56 9.68
C LYS A 151 4.14 28.67 9.08
N ALA A 152 4.83 29.44 9.92
CA ALA A 152 5.75 30.48 9.48
C ALA A 152 6.93 29.91 8.69
N ASP A 153 7.45 28.73 9.05
CA ASP A 153 8.51 28.06 8.29
C ASP A 153 8.07 27.69 6.86
N VAL A 154 6.84 27.21 6.71
CA VAL A 154 6.25 26.93 5.39
C VAL A 154 6.00 28.21 4.59
N GLU A 155 5.58 29.30 5.24
CA GLU A 155 5.39 30.60 4.59
C GLU A 155 6.73 31.19 4.12
N ARG A 156 7.82 31.01 4.88
CA ARG A 156 9.17 31.45 4.52
C ARG A 156 9.78 30.60 3.40
N ALA A 157 9.59 29.29 3.41
CA ALA A 157 10.15 28.38 2.41
C ALA A 157 9.07 27.45 1.83
N PRO A 158 8.16 27.97 0.98
CA PRO A 158 7.05 27.18 0.44
C PRO A 158 7.50 26.12 -0.57
N GLY A 159 8.72 26.25 -1.10
CA GLY A 159 9.35 25.31 -2.03
C GLY A 159 10.18 24.21 -1.36
N ASP A 160 10.35 24.23 -0.04
CA ASP A 160 11.09 23.19 0.68
C ASP A 160 10.13 22.10 1.18
N TRP A 161 10.38 20.84 0.81
CA TRP A 161 9.51 19.73 1.22
C TRP A 161 9.58 19.45 2.73
N ARG A 162 10.68 19.82 3.40
CA ARG A 162 10.91 19.55 4.83
C ARG A 162 9.97 20.36 5.71
N THR A 163 9.78 21.64 5.41
CA THR A 163 8.85 22.52 6.14
C THR A 163 7.42 21.98 6.08
N TRP A 164 6.97 21.51 4.91
CA TRP A 164 5.66 20.87 4.74
C TRP A 164 5.53 19.54 5.48
N TYR A 165 6.61 18.75 5.55
CA TYR A 165 6.64 17.50 6.32
C TYR A 165 6.49 17.76 7.82
N ARG A 166 7.28 18.70 8.38
CA ARG A 166 7.20 19.07 9.80
C ARG A 166 5.84 19.66 10.18
N LEU A 167 5.28 20.51 9.32
CA LEU A 167 3.92 21.02 9.49
C LEU A 167 2.87 19.89 9.50
N SER A 168 3.06 18.85 8.69
CA SER A 168 2.15 17.69 8.69
C SER A 168 2.19 16.90 10.00
N LEU A 169 3.37 16.78 10.63
CA LEU A 169 3.52 16.15 11.94
C LEU A 169 2.83 16.96 13.02
N ALA A 170 2.96 18.30 12.99
CA ALA A 170 2.25 19.19 13.92
C ALA A 170 0.72 19.04 13.80
N TYR A 171 0.18 19.02 12.57
CA TYR A 171 -1.24 18.74 12.36
C TYR A 171 -1.65 17.36 12.87
N SER A 172 -0.82 16.33 12.66
CA SER A 172 -1.10 14.99 13.17
C SER A 172 -1.10 14.93 14.70
N ALA A 173 -0.17 15.63 15.36
CA ALA A 173 -0.08 15.74 16.81
C ALA A 173 -1.30 16.46 17.41
N SER A 174 -1.82 17.48 16.73
CA SER A 174 -3.07 18.18 17.11
C SER A 174 -4.35 17.38 16.83
N GLY A 175 -4.26 16.24 16.12
CA GLY A 175 -5.42 15.44 15.70
C GLY A 175 -6.13 15.93 14.43
N ASP A 176 -5.63 16.97 13.75
CA ASP A 176 -6.17 17.43 12.46
C ASP A 176 -5.64 16.56 11.30
N THR A 177 -6.24 15.37 11.16
CA THR A 177 -5.85 14.39 10.13
C THR A 177 -6.06 14.90 8.70
N ARG A 178 -7.05 15.77 8.46
CA ARG A 178 -7.34 16.30 7.13
C ARG A 178 -6.25 17.26 6.67
N ARG A 179 -5.86 18.21 7.53
CA ARG A 179 -4.78 19.16 7.21
C ARG A 179 -3.42 18.47 7.21
N ALA A 180 -3.17 17.51 8.10
CA ALA A 180 -1.96 16.69 8.07
C ALA A 180 -1.76 16.00 6.72
N ARG A 181 -2.79 15.30 6.21
CA ARG A 181 -2.73 14.64 4.89
C ARG A 181 -2.52 15.63 3.74
N ARG A 182 -3.09 16.84 3.83
CA ARG A 182 -2.89 17.89 2.80
C ARG A 182 -1.44 18.39 2.78
N ALA A 183 -0.86 18.69 3.94
CA ALA A 183 0.54 19.10 4.06
C ALA A 183 1.50 17.99 3.62
N MET A 184 1.21 16.74 3.98
CA MET A 184 2.01 15.59 3.56
C MET A 184 1.99 15.38 2.03
N ARG A 185 0.82 15.54 1.40
CA ARG A 185 0.70 15.52 -0.08
C ARG A 185 1.49 16.64 -0.75
N GLN A 186 1.60 17.80 -0.09
CA GLN A 186 2.39 18.93 -0.56
C GLN A 186 3.89 18.60 -0.54
N ALA A 187 4.39 18.08 0.58
CA ALA A 187 5.78 17.65 0.74
C ALA A 187 6.18 16.65 -0.37
N VAL A 188 5.37 15.60 -0.57
CA VAL A 188 5.60 14.59 -1.62
C VAL A 188 5.52 15.17 -3.03
N ARG A 189 4.75 16.24 -3.26
CA ARG A 189 4.67 16.89 -4.58
C ARG A 189 5.93 17.71 -4.86
N ILE A 190 6.38 18.47 -3.87
CA ILE A 190 7.58 19.30 -3.97
C ILE A 190 8.83 18.43 -4.13
N SER A 191 8.95 17.36 -3.35
CA SER A 191 10.12 16.46 -3.39
C SER A 191 10.30 15.71 -4.73
N ARG A 192 9.32 15.76 -5.63
CA ARG A 192 9.38 15.16 -6.98
C ARG A 192 9.84 16.14 -8.05
N ARG A 193 9.92 17.44 -7.76
CA ARG A 193 10.41 18.43 -8.72
C ARG A 193 11.92 18.22 -8.92
N PRO A 194 12.42 18.14 -10.16
CA PRO A 194 13.84 17.92 -10.45
C PRO A 194 14.77 19.01 -9.86
N ASP A 195 14.24 20.21 -9.67
CA ASP A 195 14.93 21.43 -9.26
C ASP A 195 15.01 21.56 -7.72
N GLY A 196 14.98 20.42 -7.01
CA GLY A 196 14.97 20.31 -5.55
C GLY A 196 16.28 20.69 -4.84
N SER A 197 17.07 21.63 -5.36
CA SER A 197 18.03 22.34 -4.52
C SER A 197 17.24 23.28 -3.60
N GLY A 198 17.04 22.83 -2.36
CA GLY A 198 16.78 23.77 -1.27
C GLY A 198 17.88 24.84 -1.23
N PRO A 199 17.63 26.01 -0.63
CA PRO A 199 18.66 27.06 -0.52
C PRO A 199 19.93 26.45 0.08
N GLU A 200 21.08 26.76 -0.51
CA GLU A 200 22.38 26.27 -0.02
C GLU A 200 22.50 26.56 1.49
N PRO A 201 23.00 25.63 2.31
CA PRO A 201 23.15 25.79 3.76
C PRO A 201 24.21 26.82 4.19
N GLY A 202 24.41 27.90 3.43
CA GLY A 202 25.43 28.93 3.68
C GLY A 202 25.03 30.39 3.37
N SER A 203 23.83 30.69 2.86
CA SER A 203 23.48 32.06 2.41
C SER A 203 22.95 33.01 3.50
N ALA A 204 22.83 32.57 4.75
CA ALA A 204 22.31 33.42 5.85
C ALA A 204 23.42 34.01 6.76
N ALA A 205 24.69 33.86 6.38
CA ALA A 205 25.83 34.41 7.10
C ALA A 205 26.80 35.11 6.14
N SER A 206 26.39 36.28 5.64
CA SER A 206 27.25 37.28 5.00
C SER A 206 26.59 38.65 5.11
#